data_AF-A0A382B0I0-F1
#
_entry.id   AF-A0A382B0I0-F1
#
_cell.length_a   1.000
_cell.length_b   1.000
_cell.length_c   1.000
_cell.angle_alpha   90.00
_cell.angle_beta   90.00
_cell.angle_gamma   90.00
#
_symmetry.space_group_name_H-M   'P 1'
#
loop_
_entity.id
_entity.type
_entity.pdbx_description
1 polymer ?
#
loop_
_entity_poly.entity_id
_entity_poly.type
_entity_poly.pdbx_seq_one_letter_code
_entity_poly.pdbx_strand_id
1 'polypeptide(L)'
;MSKEARKRCVVVMYDTLCRHFIPTYGNEWVKAPNFERLAKRSVQFQNFYVGSMPCMPARREMHTGRYNFLHRSWGPLEPFDDSMPSILNRNGVHSHKVTDHLHYWEDGGATYHQRYTTFDLVRGQEGDKWIGDVEKFRDPNFGSDRWPEQQRLRYQKQDNINREHMDRVELQPQYKTFDLGLEFINRNKDADNWYLQIETFDPHEPFFTQEEFQKLYPHEYDGPPFDWPPYREVREDEQTVGHIRYMYASLITFCDQQLGRVLDAFDEHNLWEDTMLIVNTDHGFLMGEHDWWAKVVTPFFQEIAHIPFWAYDPRNPENINQERNALVQTIDLAPTILDFFDISLTEDMQGKPIFDSMTEDKEIRKASLYGVMGGQVNVTDGQYVYMRANTTEDNTPLFDYTLMPTHMKKRFSPRELQEWERVEGFGFMKGCKVMQIPTRTPPVFYSKDNPMGKGRTATLLFDVQADPGQTKPLDDQEIEIHMIKLMIREMARNECPSEQYVRLGLPEAVRLGKGHGDDVIEMPSDNKIKEACVLKKPQGIESADHGAEGFPKMPFQKVAWEGEKTLDSPTFPDNLKLRPGYLFSQTKEVPEKT
;
A
#
# COMPACT_ATOMS: atom_id res chain seq x y z
N MET A 1 -31.77 7.62 -30.05
CA MET A 1 -30.33 7.54 -29.74
C MET A 1 -30.24 7.40 -28.23
N SER A 2 -29.89 6.22 -27.72
CA SER A 2 -29.59 6.08 -26.29
C SER A 2 -28.47 7.05 -25.96
N LYS A 3 -28.61 7.86 -24.92
CA LYS A 3 -27.43 8.51 -24.33
C LYS A 3 -26.46 7.37 -24.02
N GLU A 4 -25.26 7.38 -24.58
CA GLU A 4 -24.19 6.54 -24.04
C GLU A 4 -24.10 6.86 -22.55
N ALA A 5 -24.05 5.79 -21.73
CA ALA A 5 -23.96 5.95 -20.29
C ALA A 5 -22.65 6.67 -19.98
N ARG A 6 -22.72 7.70 -19.13
CA ARG A 6 -21.52 8.38 -18.67
C ARG A 6 -20.64 7.38 -17.93
N LYS A 7 -19.33 7.56 -18.02
CA LYS A 7 -18.30 6.77 -17.36
C LYS A 7 -17.32 7.71 -16.70
N ARG A 8 -17.31 7.64 -15.38
CA ARG A 8 -16.41 8.41 -14.52
C ARG A 8 -15.80 7.46 -13.51
N CYS A 9 -14.57 7.73 -13.09
CA CYS A 9 -13.92 6.90 -12.09
C CYS A 9 -13.19 7.79 -11.09
N VAL A 10 -13.40 7.54 -9.80
CA VAL A 10 -12.66 8.15 -8.70
C VAL A 10 -11.94 7.04 -7.94
N VAL A 11 -10.64 7.21 -7.77
CA VAL A 11 -9.81 6.41 -6.85
C VAL A 11 -9.44 7.30 -5.68
N VAL A 12 -9.76 6.88 -4.46
CA VAL A 12 -9.24 7.45 -3.22
C VAL A 12 -8.21 6.48 -2.67
N MET A 13 -6.95 6.89 -2.68
CA MET A 13 -5.84 6.07 -2.20
C MET A 13 -5.21 6.72 -0.96
N TYR A 14 -5.08 5.92 0.08
CA TYR A 14 -4.33 6.26 1.29
C TYR A 14 -3.00 5.51 1.25
N ASP A 15 -1.93 6.13 1.73
CA ASP A 15 -0.65 5.43 1.87
C ASP A 15 -0.57 4.83 3.27
N THR A 16 -0.15 3.56 3.38
CA THR A 16 0.03 2.91 4.69
C THR A 16 -1.29 2.73 5.49
N LEU A 17 -2.44 2.52 4.84
CA LEU A 17 -3.71 2.23 5.54
C LEU A 17 -3.76 0.79 6.08
N CYS A 18 -3.66 0.62 7.39
CA CYS A 18 -3.63 -0.69 8.05
C CYS A 18 -5.03 -1.27 8.20
N ARG A 19 -5.26 -2.47 7.62
CA ARG A 19 -6.55 -3.17 7.63
C ARG A 19 -7.14 -3.33 9.05
N HIS A 20 -6.31 -3.71 10.02
CA HIS A 20 -6.72 -3.99 11.39
C HIS A 20 -7.07 -2.74 12.23
N PHE A 21 -6.88 -1.53 11.68
CA PHE A 21 -7.32 -0.27 12.28
C PHE A 21 -8.67 0.22 11.72
N ILE A 22 -9.27 -0.49 10.77
CA ILE A 22 -10.52 -0.08 10.14
C ILE A 22 -11.72 -0.80 10.78
N PRO A 23 -12.79 -0.08 11.16
CA PRO A 23 -13.94 -0.68 11.83
C PRO A 23 -14.62 -1.82 11.07
N THR A 24 -14.77 -1.69 9.76
CA THR A 24 -15.41 -2.70 8.91
C THR A 24 -14.57 -3.96 8.71
N TYR A 25 -13.32 -3.95 9.19
CA TYR A 25 -12.43 -5.12 9.26
C TYR A 25 -12.23 -5.62 10.70
N GLY A 26 -13.09 -5.19 11.64
CA GLY A 26 -13.16 -5.73 13.01
C GLY A 26 -12.56 -4.83 14.09
N ASN A 27 -12.16 -3.60 13.79
CA ASN A 27 -11.69 -2.66 14.81
C ASN A 27 -12.87 -2.01 15.56
N GLU A 28 -12.93 -2.15 16.89
CA GLU A 28 -14.08 -1.67 17.67
C GLU A 28 -13.90 -0.28 18.30
N TRP A 29 -12.73 0.35 18.17
CA TRP A 29 -12.39 1.55 18.94
C TRP A 29 -11.95 2.76 18.10
N VAL A 30 -11.48 2.52 16.87
CA VAL A 30 -11.14 3.59 15.92
C VAL A 30 -12.43 4.21 15.38
N LYS A 31 -12.51 5.53 15.47
CA LYS A 31 -13.66 6.33 15.04
C LYS A 31 -13.54 6.63 13.54
N ALA A 32 -14.15 5.79 12.72
CA ALA A 32 -14.10 5.93 11.27
C ALA A 32 -15.46 5.63 10.59
N PRO A 33 -16.49 6.47 10.86
CA PRO A 33 -17.86 6.22 10.37
C PRO A 33 -18.04 6.35 8.84
N ASN A 34 -17.15 7.06 8.14
CA ASN A 34 -17.23 7.18 6.69
C ASN A 34 -16.67 5.94 5.98
N PHE A 35 -15.71 5.23 6.56
CA PHE A 35 -15.34 3.88 6.11
C PHE A 35 -16.50 2.88 6.31
N GLU A 36 -17.25 2.98 7.41
CA GLU A 36 -18.48 2.20 7.58
C GLU A 36 -19.56 2.57 6.55
N ARG A 37 -19.70 3.87 6.25
CA ARG A 37 -20.60 4.35 5.20
C ARG A 37 -20.18 3.84 3.81
N LEU A 38 -18.88 3.86 3.52
CA LEU A 38 -18.31 3.32 2.29
C LEU A 38 -18.66 1.85 2.14
N ALA A 39 -18.41 1.02 3.14
CA ALA A 39 -18.72 -0.42 3.09
C ALA A 39 -20.21 -0.69 2.82
N LYS A 40 -21.12 0.15 3.36
CA LYS A 40 -22.57 0.04 3.07
C LYS A 40 -22.94 0.47 1.64
N ARG A 41 -22.08 1.23 0.96
CA ARG A 41 -22.29 1.77 -0.39
C ARG A 41 -21.43 1.07 -1.45
N SER A 42 -20.66 0.06 -1.07
CA SER A 42 -19.71 -0.61 -1.96
C SER A 42 -19.64 -2.11 -1.68
N VAL A 43 -18.82 -2.80 -2.46
CA VAL A 43 -18.29 -4.12 -2.12
C VAL A 43 -17.02 -3.95 -1.29
N GLN A 44 -16.84 -4.75 -0.24
CA GLN A 44 -15.63 -4.85 0.57
C GLN A 44 -14.94 -6.19 0.30
N PHE A 45 -13.64 -6.17 -0.03
CA PHE A 45 -12.89 -7.40 -0.22
C PHE A 45 -12.20 -7.83 1.07
N GLN A 46 -12.34 -9.10 1.42
CA GLN A 46 -11.69 -9.72 2.57
C GLN A 46 -10.30 -10.26 2.25
N ASN A 47 -9.95 -10.46 0.97
CA ASN A 47 -8.66 -11.00 0.53
C ASN A 47 -8.00 -10.09 -0.53
N PHE A 48 -7.69 -8.85 -0.16
CA PHE A 48 -6.90 -7.93 -0.98
C PHE A 48 -5.47 -7.84 -0.46
N TYR A 49 -4.49 -8.14 -1.31
CA TYR A 49 -3.08 -8.19 -0.93
C TYR A 49 -2.23 -7.19 -1.71
N VAL A 50 -1.17 -6.72 -1.07
CA VAL A 50 -0.09 -5.96 -1.73
C VAL A 50 0.54 -6.79 -2.86
N GLY A 51 1.22 -6.15 -3.79
CA GLY A 51 2.14 -6.80 -4.72
C GLY A 51 3.58 -6.42 -4.43
N SER A 52 4.05 -5.38 -5.10
CA SER A 52 5.41 -4.85 -4.97
C SER A 52 5.44 -3.77 -3.90
N MET A 53 6.32 -3.91 -2.92
CA MET A 53 6.50 -2.90 -1.87
C MET A 53 7.86 -2.20 -2.01
N PRO A 54 8.04 -1.01 -1.40
CA PRO A 54 7.04 -0.16 -0.72
C PRO A 54 6.29 0.77 -1.72
N CYS A 55 5.98 2.01 -1.34
CA CYS A 55 5.09 2.97 -2.03
C CYS A 55 5.24 3.07 -3.56
N MET A 56 6.43 3.39 -4.09
CA MET A 56 6.58 3.62 -5.54
C MET A 56 6.61 2.33 -6.38
N PRO A 57 7.26 1.24 -5.93
CA PRO A 57 7.03 -0.08 -6.53
C PRO A 57 5.54 -0.46 -6.60
N ALA A 58 4.75 -0.20 -5.54
CA ALA A 58 3.30 -0.41 -5.53
C ALA A 58 2.59 0.50 -6.54
N ARG A 59 2.98 1.77 -6.64
CA ARG A 59 2.42 2.69 -7.65
C ARG A 59 2.78 2.29 -9.08
N ARG A 60 3.96 1.71 -9.32
CA ARG A 60 4.33 1.20 -10.64
C ARG A 60 3.37 0.11 -11.08
N GLU A 61 3.09 -0.85 -10.21
CA GLU A 61 2.17 -1.94 -10.56
C GLU A 61 0.70 -1.48 -10.66
N MET A 62 0.29 -0.45 -9.92
CA MET A 62 -1.03 0.19 -10.12
C MET A 62 -1.13 0.91 -11.47
N HIS A 63 0.00 1.33 -12.05
CA HIS A 63 0.04 1.86 -13.42
C HIS A 63 0.07 0.74 -14.46
N THR A 64 0.90 -0.29 -14.26
CA THR A 64 1.23 -1.29 -15.29
C THR A 64 0.42 -2.58 -15.21
N GLY A 65 -0.30 -2.83 -14.12
CA GLY A 65 -0.98 -4.10 -13.86
C GLY A 65 -0.02 -5.29 -13.70
N ARG A 66 1.22 -5.06 -13.28
CA ARG A 66 2.30 -6.06 -13.22
C ARG A 66 3.26 -5.83 -12.06
N TYR A 67 3.71 -6.89 -11.40
CA TYR A 67 4.68 -6.79 -10.31
C TYR A 67 6.05 -6.28 -10.79
N ASN A 68 6.68 -5.42 -9.98
CA ASN A 68 8.00 -4.84 -10.23
C ASN A 68 9.14 -5.52 -9.46
N PHE A 69 8.87 -5.98 -8.24
CA PHE A 69 9.92 -6.26 -7.23
C PHE A 69 10.90 -7.39 -7.58
N LEU A 70 10.60 -8.23 -8.58
CA LEU A 70 11.52 -9.29 -9.05
C LEU A 70 12.59 -8.77 -10.01
N HIS A 71 12.33 -7.64 -10.69
CA HIS A 71 13.15 -7.13 -11.79
C HIS A 71 13.99 -5.92 -11.40
N ARG A 72 13.51 -5.10 -10.47
CA ARG A 72 14.28 -3.94 -10.00
C ARG A 72 13.76 -3.35 -8.72
N SER A 73 14.66 -2.61 -8.08
CA SER A 73 14.45 -1.76 -6.94
C SER A 73 13.52 -0.58 -7.24
N TRP A 74 13.32 0.26 -6.24
CA TRP A 74 12.58 1.53 -6.36
C TRP A 74 13.16 2.41 -7.47
N GLY A 75 12.31 2.84 -8.39
CA GLY A 75 12.67 3.78 -9.45
C GLY A 75 11.46 4.32 -10.23
N PRO A 76 11.72 5.12 -11.28
CA PRO A 76 10.72 5.78 -12.12
C PRO A 76 9.92 4.79 -12.93
N LEU A 77 8.83 5.24 -13.56
CA LEU A 77 8.23 4.51 -14.67
C LEU A 77 9.18 4.48 -15.84
N GLU A 78 9.33 3.31 -16.43
CA GLU A 78 10.23 3.06 -17.55
C GLU A 78 9.57 3.45 -18.89
N PRO A 79 10.36 3.73 -19.95
CA PRO A 79 9.82 4.08 -21.26
C PRO A 79 8.93 3.00 -21.91
N PHE A 80 9.10 1.74 -21.52
CA PHE A 80 8.32 0.60 -22.03
C PHE A 80 7.07 0.29 -21.19
N ASP A 81 6.87 0.96 -20.05
CA ASP A 81 5.76 0.68 -19.14
C ASP A 81 4.41 1.06 -19.75
N ASP A 82 3.45 0.14 -19.65
CA ASP A 82 2.06 0.37 -20.01
C ASP A 82 1.34 1.13 -18.90
N SER A 83 1.54 2.45 -18.85
CA SER A 83 0.91 3.29 -17.84
C SER A 83 -0.58 3.48 -18.12
N MET A 84 -1.45 2.89 -17.29
CA MET A 84 -2.91 3.03 -17.33
C MET A 84 -3.37 4.50 -17.50
N PRO A 85 -2.90 5.49 -16.72
CA PRO A 85 -3.30 6.89 -16.93
C PRO A 85 -2.99 7.46 -18.33
N SER A 86 -1.90 7.00 -18.96
CA SER A 86 -1.54 7.39 -20.34
C SER A 86 -2.32 6.61 -21.39
N ILE A 87 -2.71 5.38 -21.10
CA ILE A 87 -3.63 4.61 -21.94
C ILE A 87 -5.01 5.28 -21.94
N LEU A 88 -5.53 5.68 -20.77
CA LEU A 88 -6.76 6.46 -20.63
C LEU A 88 -6.74 7.72 -21.51
N ASN A 89 -5.70 8.56 -21.35
CA ASN A 89 -5.57 9.81 -22.11
C ASN A 89 -5.53 9.58 -23.64
N ARG A 90 -4.81 8.55 -24.11
CA ARG A 90 -4.75 8.20 -25.53
C ARG A 90 -6.09 7.71 -26.10
N ASN A 91 -6.99 7.23 -25.25
CA ASN A 91 -8.33 6.78 -25.61
C ASN A 91 -9.42 7.82 -25.27
N GLY A 92 -9.04 9.08 -25.04
CA GLY A 92 -10.00 10.18 -24.82
C GLY A 92 -10.57 10.28 -23.40
N VAL A 93 -10.04 9.51 -22.44
CA VAL A 93 -10.40 9.64 -21.02
C VAL A 93 -9.43 10.59 -20.33
N HIS A 94 -9.93 11.71 -19.83
CA HIS A 94 -9.12 12.71 -19.11
C HIS A 94 -8.69 12.16 -17.75
N SER A 95 -7.39 11.94 -17.55
CA SER A 95 -6.85 11.48 -16.27
C SER A 95 -6.31 12.65 -15.45
N HIS A 96 -6.78 12.78 -14.21
CA HIS A 96 -6.32 13.78 -13.25
C HIS A 96 -5.82 13.13 -11.97
N LYS A 97 -4.69 13.61 -11.44
CA LYS A 97 -4.15 13.18 -10.15
C LYS A 97 -4.03 14.36 -9.22
N VAL A 98 -4.45 14.19 -7.97
CA VAL A 98 -4.09 15.09 -6.89
C VAL A 98 -3.34 14.29 -5.85
N THR A 99 -2.16 14.75 -5.44
CA THR A 99 -1.40 14.06 -4.40
C THR A 99 -0.49 14.96 -3.58
N ASP A 100 -0.27 14.60 -2.33
CA ASP A 100 0.79 15.14 -1.45
C ASP A 100 1.94 14.15 -1.22
N HIS A 101 1.96 13.03 -1.94
CA HIS A 101 2.96 11.98 -1.77
C HIS A 101 4.34 12.45 -2.26
N LEU A 102 5.22 12.83 -1.32
CA LEU A 102 6.46 13.53 -1.61
C LEU A 102 7.42 12.76 -2.53
N HIS A 103 7.34 11.43 -2.56
CA HIS A 103 8.27 10.63 -3.36
C HIS A 103 8.14 10.88 -4.87
N TYR A 104 7.01 11.43 -5.35
CA TYR A 104 6.89 11.88 -6.74
C TYR A 104 7.82 13.05 -7.11
N TRP A 105 8.37 13.75 -6.11
CA TRP A 105 9.39 14.79 -6.29
C TRP A 105 10.83 14.28 -6.24
N GLU A 106 11.02 13.05 -5.78
CA GLU A 106 12.35 12.45 -5.67
C GLU A 106 12.76 11.79 -7.00
N ASP A 107 14.08 11.58 -7.20
CA ASP A 107 14.62 11.03 -8.46
C ASP A 107 13.96 9.69 -8.84
N GLY A 108 13.66 8.85 -7.85
CA GLY A 108 13.00 7.56 -8.03
C GLY A 108 11.49 7.63 -8.26
N GLY A 109 10.85 8.78 -8.06
CA GLY A 109 9.45 9.02 -8.42
C GLY A 109 9.27 9.83 -9.69
N ALA A 110 10.35 10.04 -10.46
CA ALA A 110 10.28 10.68 -11.76
C ALA A 110 9.33 9.94 -12.71
N THR A 111 8.81 10.69 -13.70
CA THR A 111 7.95 10.23 -14.81
C THR A 111 6.53 9.74 -14.48
N TYR A 112 6.17 9.45 -13.23
CA TYR A 112 4.81 8.98 -12.88
C TYR A 112 3.71 10.03 -13.11
N HIS A 113 3.80 11.19 -12.47
CA HIS A 113 2.76 12.22 -12.54
C HIS A 113 2.57 12.76 -13.97
N GLN A 114 3.64 12.74 -14.78
CA GLN A 114 3.62 13.10 -16.20
C GLN A 114 2.90 12.08 -17.10
N ARG A 115 2.30 11.03 -16.54
CA ARG A 115 1.47 10.07 -17.27
C ARG A 115 -0.01 10.43 -17.25
N TYR A 116 -0.42 11.30 -16.34
CA TYR A 116 -1.77 11.83 -16.24
C TYR A 116 -1.95 13.01 -17.20
N THR A 117 -3.18 13.26 -17.67
CA THR A 117 -3.48 14.42 -18.51
C THR A 117 -3.22 15.72 -17.77
N THR A 118 -3.55 15.77 -16.49
CA THR A 118 -3.31 16.91 -15.58
C THR A 118 -3.00 16.39 -14.18
N PHE A 119 -2.30 17.16 -13.36
CA PHE A 119 -2.02 16.77 -11.98
C PHE A 119 -1.79 17.98 -11.06
N ASP A 120 -2.11 17.80 -9.79
CA ASP A 120 -1.79 18.69 -8.69
C ASP A 120 -0.87 17.98 -7.70
N LEU A 121 0.10 18.73 -7.17
CA LEU A 121 1.08 18.23 -6.22
C LEU A 121 1.15 19.16 -5.01
N VAL A 122 0.64 18.68 -3.89
CA VAL A 122 0.64 19.38 -2.60
C VAL A 122 1.95 19.08 -1.87
N ARG A 123 2.52 20.08 -1.20
CA ARG A 123 3.84 20.00 -0.55
C ARG A 123 3.72 19.92 0.96
N GLY A 124 4.72 19.33 1.60
CA GLY A 124 4.97 19.42 3.03
C GLY A 124 4.98 18.12 3.83
N GLN A 125 4.65 16.99 3.21
CA GLN A 125 4.67 15.68 3.88
C GLN A 125 6.08 15.23 4.26
N GLU A 126 6.23 14.55 5.40
CA GLU A 126 7.49 13.96 5.87
C GLU A 126 8.67 14.97 5.77
N GLY A 127 9.80 14.53 5.24
CA GLY A 127 10.98 15.36 5.00
C GLY A 127 10.97 16.12 3.67
N ASP A 128 9.80 16.43 3.10
CA ASP A 128 9.69 17.17 1.86
C ASP A 128 10.49 18.48 1.93
N LYS A 129 11.28 18.76 0.88
CA LYS A 129 12.13 19.95 0.76
C LYS A 129 11.27 21.16 0.37
N TRP A 130 10.31 21.52 1.22
CA TRP A 130 9.32 22.57 0.96
C TRP A 130 9.76 23.93 1.53
N ILE A 131 9.86 24.06 2.86
CA ILE A 131 10.17 25.32 3.51
C ILE A 131 11.69 25.49 3.67
N GLY A 132 12.24 26.54 3.08
CA GLY A 132 13.68 26.83 3.06
C GLY A 132 14.17 27.67 4.25
N ASP A 133 13.99 27.22 5.48
CA ASP A 133 14.55 27.90 6.66
C ASP A 133 16.00 27.46 6.92
N VAL A 134 16.95 28.30 6.49
CA VAL A 134 18.39 27.98 6.55
C VAL A 134 18.92 27.95 7.98
N GLU A 135 18.43 28.83 8.86
CA GLU A 135 18.94 28.96 10.23
C GLU A 135 18.46 27.78 11.07
N LYS A 136 17.15 27.46 11.05
CA LYS A 136 16.60 26.29 11.77
C LYS A 136 17.20 24.99 11.26
N PHE A 137 17.39 24.86 9.95
CA PHE A 137 17.97 23.65 9.39
C PHE A 137 19.43 23.42 9.83
N ARG A 138 20.20 24.50 10.03
CA ARG A 138 21.58 24.46 10.51
C ARG A 138 21.69 24.31 12.02
N ASP A 139 20.71 24.78 12.78
CA ASP A 139 20.70 24.64 14.25
C ASP A 139 20.67 23.15 14.65
N PRO A 140 21.71 22.62 15.34
CA PRO A 140 21.75 21.22 15.76
C PRO A 140 20.68 20.87 16.81
N ASN A 141 20.11 21.86 17.51
CA ASN A 141 19.16 21.65 18.59
C ASN A 141 17.70 21.80 18.17
N PHE A 142 17.41 22.35 16.99
CA PHE A 142 16.04 22.52 16.51
C PHE A 142 15.32 21.17 16.37
N GLY A 143 14.18 21.01 17.06
CA GLY A 143 13.38 19.77 17.09
C GLY A 143 14.02 18.60 17.84
N SER A 144 15.09 18.84 18.61
CA SER A 144 15.82 17.79 19.33
C SER A 144 15.04 17.21 20.53
N ASP A 145 14.03 17.90 21.01
CA ASP A 145 13.11 17.52 22.09
C ASP A 145 12.09 16.44 21.69
N ARG A 146 11.84 16.28 20.38
CA ARG A 146 10.86 15.32 19.85
C ARG A 146 11.44 13.92 19.60
N TRP A 147 12.70 13.81 19.17
CA TRP A 147 13.28 12.50 18.82
C TRP A 147 14.57 12.19 19.58
N PRO A 148 14.80 10.90 19.92
CA PRO A 148 16.10 10.41 20.35
C PRO A 148 17.22 10.82 19.37
N GLU A 149 18.44 10.98 19.87
CA GLU A 149 19.58 11.46 19.07
C GLU A 149 19.78 10.66 17.77
N GLN A 150 19.55 9.34 17.80
CA GLN A 150 19.71 8.47 16.62
C GLN A 150 18.66 8.70 15.52
N GLN A 151 17.58 9.44 15.79
CA GLN A 151 16.50 9.77 14.85
C GLN A 151 16.46 11.26 14.47
N ARG A 152 17.50 12.05 14.82
CA ARG A 152 17.59 13.48 14.45
C ARG A 152 18.21 13.67 13.07
N LEU A 153 17.76 12.93 12.05
CA LEU A 153 18.31 13.03 10.70
C LEU A 153 17.79 14.30 10.01
N ARG A 154 18.46 14.66 8.92
CA ARG A 154 18.17 15.90 8.18
C ARG A 154 16.72 16.02 7.72
N TYR A 155 16.06 14.89 7.45
CA TYR A 155 14.69 14.87 6.98
C TYR A 155 13.65 15.03 8.11
N GLN A 156 13.87 14.45 9.31
CA GLN A 156 13.01 14.78 10.47
C GLN A 156 13.14 16.25 10.86
N LYS A 157 14.35 16.82 10.75
CA LYS A 157 14.52 18.27 10.97
C LYS A 157 13.70 19.09 9.97
N GLN A 158 13.73 18.70 8.69
CA GLN A 158 12.94 19.36 7.66
C GLN A 158 11.42 19.23 7.91
N ASP A 159 10.95 18.07 8.37
CA ASP A 159 9.55 17.84 8.77
C ASP A 159 9.10 18.84 9.84
N ASN A 160 9.90 19.04 10.90
CA ASN A 160 9.59 20.05 11.92
C ASN A 160 9.42 21.46 11.35
N ILE A 161 10.29 21.84 10.41
CA ILE A 161 10.19 23.16 9.76
C ILE A 161 8.89 23.23 8.95
N ASN A 162 8.55 22.17 8.19
CA ASN A 162 7.33 22.14 7.38
C ASN A 162 6.06 22.26 8.25
N ARG A 163 6.02 21.57 9.40
CA ARG A 163 4.85 21.56 10.30
C ARG A 163 4.53 22.91 10.93
N GLU A 164 5.50 23.80 11.11
CA GLU A 164 5.24 25.17 11.56
C GLU A 164 4.33 25.97 10.60
N HIS A 165 4.17 25.50 9.36
CA HIS A 165 3.29 26.08 8.35
C HIS A 165 1.94 25.32 8.21
N MET A 166 1.65 24.42 9.14
CA MET A 166 0.46 23.55 9.17
C MET A 166 -0.25 23.63 10.52
N ASP A 167 -0.50 24.85 11.00
CA ASP A 167 -1.06 25.13 12.34
C ASP A 167 -2.57 24.86 12.47
N ARG A 168 -3.22 24.45 11.38
CA ARG A 168 -4.63 24.06 11.33
C ARG A 168 -4.86 23.06 10.20
N VAL A 169 -5.98 22.34 10.30
CA VAL A 169 -6.35 21.24 9.40
C VAL A 169 -6.31 21.67 7.93
N GLU A 170 -6.82 22.85 7.59
CA GLU A 170 -6.91 23.33 6.22
C GLU A 170 -5.54 23.62 5.57
N LEU A 171 -4.50 23.74 6.40
CA LEU A 171 -3.13 23.92 5.94
C LEU A 171 -2.37 22.60 5.79
N GLN A 172 -2.87 21.50 6.36
CA GLN A 172 -2.24 20.19 6.22
C GLN A 172 -2.33 19.67 4.78
N PRO A 173 -1.30 18.94 4.30
CA PRO A 173 -1.26 18.44 2.92
C PRO A 173 -2.47 17.58 2.55
N GLN A 174 -2.88 16.65 3.44
CA GLN A 174 -4.05 15.80 3.20
C GLN A 174 -5.31 16.61 2.91
N TYR A 175 -5.64 17.61 3.74
CA TYR A 175 -6.83 18.42 3.53
C TYR A 175 -6.83 19.09 2.15
N LYS A 176 -5.69 19.69 1.76
CA LYS A 176 -5.52 20.36 0.47
C LYS A 176 -5.62 19.37 -0.70
N THR A 177 -5.08 18.17 -0.55
CA THR A 177 -5.18 17.09 -1.55
C THR A 177 -6.64 16.73 -1.80
N PHE A 178 -7.44 16.56 -0.75
CA PHE A 178 -8.87 16.29 -0.91
C PHE A 178 -9.63 17.51 -1.43
N ASP A 179 -9.28 18.73 -1.01
CA ASP A 179 -9.91 19.96 -1.47
C ASP A 179 -9.78 20.14 -2.99
N LEU A 180 -8.57 19.95 -3.52
CA LEU A 180 -8.30 20.01 -4.96
C LEU A 180 -8.99 18.87 -5.73
N GLY A 181 -9.04 17.67 -5.15
CA GLY A 181 -9.80 16.55 -5.73
C GLY A 181 -11.30 16.85 -5.83
N LEU A 182 -11.88 17.43 -4.79
CA LEU A 182 -13.28 17.87 -4.76
C LEU A 182 -13.52 19.04 -5.71
N GLU A 183 -12.58 19.96 -5.84
CA GLU A 183 -12.63 21.03 -6.85
C GLU A 183 -12.69 20.46 -8.27
N PHE A 184 -11.89 19.42 -8.56
CA PHE A 184 -11.97 18.71 -9.83
C PHE A 184 -13.34 18.08 -10.05
N ILE A 185 -13.91 17.38 -9.06
CA ILE A 185 -15.25 16.79 -9.15
C ILE A 185 -16.29 17.89 -9.41
N ASN A 186 -16.28 18.95 -8.61
CA ASN A 186 -17.24 20.06 -8.71
C ASN A 186 -17.20 20.74 -10.09
N ARG A 187 -15.99 20.93 -10.64
CA ARG A 187 -15.78 21.52 -11.96
C ARG A 187 -16.27 20.62 -13.10
N ASN A 188 -16.13 19.30 -12.94
CA ASN A 188 -16.32 18.34 -14.02
C ASN A 188 -17.52 17.40 -13.83
N LYS A 189 -18.41 17.67 -12.85
CA LYS A 189 -19.59 16.85 -12.56
C LYS A 189 -20.61 16.73 -13.70
N ASP A 190 -20.58 17.65 -14.66
CA ASP A 190 -21.44 17.60 -15.84
C ASP A 190 -20.72 17.01 -17.08
N ALA A 191 -19.40 16.83 -16.98
CA ALA A 191 -18.57 16.21 -17.98
C ALA A 191 -18.48 14.69 -17.77
N ASP A 192 -17.97 14.01 -18.79
CA ASP A 192 -17.87 12.56 -18.88
C ASP A 192 -16.45 12.15 -19.31
N ASN A 193 -16.14 10.84 -19.30
CA ASN A 193 -14.87 10.27 -19.71
C ASN A 193 -13.69 10.89 -18.96
N TRP A 194 -13.76 10.84 -17.63
CA TRP A 194 -12.65 11.27 -16.79
C TRP A 194 -12.37 10.28 -15.65
N TYR A 195 -11.09 10.24 -15.29
CA TYR A 195 -10.54 9.48 -14.19
C TYR A 195 -9.87 10.44 -13.21
N LEU A 196 -10.23 10.37 -11.95
CA LEU A 196 -9.63 11.14 -10.87
C LEU A 196 -8.96 10.18 -9.87
N GLN A 197 -7.69 10.44 -9.56
CA GLN A 197 -7.01 9.81 -8.43
C GLN A 197 -6.69 10.86 -7.37
N ILE A 198 -7.39 10.78 -6.23
CA ILE A 198 -7.06 11.50 -5.00
C ILE A 198 -6.16 10.57 -4.19
N GLU A 199 -4.89 10.91 -4.08
CA GLU A 199 -3.92 10.08 -3.37
C GLU A 199 -3.24 10.87 -2.26
N THR A 200 -3.46 10.47 -1.02
CA THR A 200 -2.84 11.10 0.15
C THR A 200 -1.72 10.24 0.71
N PHE A 201 -0.66 10.90 1.18
CA PHE A 201 0.46 10.31 1.92
C PHE A 201 0.02 9.83 3.30
N ASP A 202 -0.98 10.45 3.90
CA ASP A 202 -1.50 9.94 5.17
C ASP A 202 -2.33 8.65 4.95
N PRO A 203 -2.35 7.70 5.91
CA PRO A 203 -1.80 7.78 7.26
C PRO A 203 -0.33 7.31 7.42
N HIS A 204 0.55 7.45 6.42
CA HIS A 204 1.98 7.18 6.56
C HIS A 204 2.62 7.96 7.73
N GLU A 205 3.69 7.42 8.31
CA GLU A 205 4.47 8.08 9.34
C GLU A 205 5.22 9.34 8.84
N PRO A 206 5.31 10.44 9.60
CA PRO A 206 4.86 10.61 10.98
C PRO A 206 3.33 10.75 11.11
N PHE A 207 2.77 10.20 12.19
CA PHE A 207 1.33 10.18 12.46
C PHE A 207 0.81 11.53 12.99
N PHE A 208 1.11 12.60 12.24
CA PHE A 208 0.84 13.98 12.61
C PHE A 208 -0.60 14.39 12.34
N THR A 209 -1.31 14.82 13.39
CA THR A 209 -2.65 15.41 13.30
C THR A 209 -2.76 16.66 14.16
N GLN A 210 -3.78 17.48 13.89
CA GLN A 210 -4.17 18.57 14.79
C GLN A 210 -4.77 18.04 16.10
N GLU A 211 -4.69 18.87 17.14
CA GLU A 211 -5.15 18.53 18.50
C GLU A 211 -6.62 18.09 18.54
N GLU A 212 -7.47 18.61 17.65
CA GLU A 212 -8.89 18.23 17.54
C GLU A 212 -9.11 16.75 17.21
N PHE A 213 -8.20 16.11 16.48
CA PHE A 213 -8.26 14.66 16.21
C PHE A 213 -7.63 13.85 17.35
N GLN A 214 -6.52 14.33 17.92
CA GLN A 214 -5.85 13.66 19.04
C GLN A 214 -6.76 13.59 20.27
N LYS A 215 -7.53 14.65 20.56
CA LYS A 215 -8.51 14.72 21.67
C LYS A 215 -9.62 13.66 21.59
N LEU A 216 -9.83 13.04 20.42
CA LEU A 216 -10.79 11.94 20.27
C LEU A 216 -10.27 10.64 20.90
N TYR A 217 -8.97 10.52 21.17
CA TYR A 217 -8.32 9.34 21.72
C TYR A 217 -7.56 9.69 23.00
N PRO A 218 -8.25 10.12 24.07
CA PRO A 218 -7.58 10.45 25.33
C PRO A 218 -6.92 9.19 25.92
N HIS A 219 -5.65 9.33 26.29
CA HIS A 219 -4.87 8.28 26.93
C HIS A 219 -3.77 8.90 27.79
N GLU A 220 -3.26 8.14 28.76
CA GLU A 220 -2.15 8.57 29.60
C GLU A 220 -0.82 8.37 28.85
N TYR A 221 -0.10 9.45 28.61
CA TYR A 221 1.26 9.44 28.07
C TYR A 221 2.06 10.59 28.66
N ASP A 222 3.16 10.28 29.35
CA ASP A 222 4.07 11.24 29.98
C ASP A 222 5.46 11.28 29.31
N GLY A 223 5.61 10.55 28.20
CA GLY A 223 6.81 10.57 27.37
C GLY A 223 6.96 11.82 26.49
N PRO A 224 8.11 11.96 25.80
CA PRO A 224 8.33 13.05 24.86
C PRO A 224 7.40 12.93 23.63
N PRO A 225 7.19 14.00 22.84
CA PRO A 225 6.37 13.91 21.62
C PRO A 225 6.88 12.80 20.70
N PHE A 226 6.04 11.80 20.38
CA PHE A 226 6.48 10.65 19.60
C PHE A 226 5.38 10.21 18.62
N ASP A 227 5.53 10.57 17.35
CA ASP A 227 4.59 10.24 16.27
C ASP A 227 5.27 9.57 15.07
N TRP A 228 6.58 9.33 15.15
CA TRP A 228 7.37 8.77 14.05
C TRP A 228 8.15 7.54 14.53
N PRO A 229 7.53 6.34 14.44
CA PRO A 229 8.19 5.12 14.86
C PRO A 229 9.41 4.81 13.96
N PRO A 230 10.54 4.36 14.54
CA PRO A 230 11.74 3.99 13.78
C PRO A 230 11.59 2.63 13.08
N TYR A 231 12.47 2.34 12.12
CA TYR A 231 12.50 1.06 11.41
C TYR A 231 13.38 0.05 12.17
N ARG A 232 12.86 -0.52 13.28
CA ARG A 232 13.57 -1.49 14.13
C ARG A 232 12.62 -2.26 15.06
N GLU A 233 13.16 -3.21 15.81
CA GLU A 233 12.51 -3.82 16.96
C GLU A 233 12.02 -2.76 17.96
N VAL A 234 10.88 -3.05 18.58
CA VAL A 234 10.31 -2.27 19.69
C VAL A 234 11.27 -2.33 20.88
N ARG A 235 11.60 -1.16 21.42
CA ARG A 235 12.39 -1.01 22.67
C ARG A 235 11.70 -0.10 23.67
N GLU A 236 10.56 0.40 23.27
CA GLU A 236 9.68 1.29 23.98
C GLU A 236 8.81 0.50 24.96
N ASP A 237 8.35 1.16 26.02
CA ASP A 237 7.36 0.57 26.93
C ASP A 237 5.97 0.50 26.29
N GLU A 238 5.06 -0.23 26.95
CA GLU A 238 3.69 -0.43 26.48
C GLU A 238 2.91 0.89 26.35
N GLN A 239 3.21 1.87 27.21
CA GLN A 239 2.55 3.18 27.19
C GLN A 239 2.92 3.96 25.93
N THR A 240 4.21 3.95 25.55
CA THR A 240 4.72 4.56 24.33
C THR A 240 4.22 3.84 23.08
N VAL A 241 4.12 2.50 23.12
CA VAL A 241 3.50 1.74 22.03
C VAL A 241 2.03 2.11 21.86
N GLY A 242 1.30 2.18 22.98
CA GLY A 242 -0.09 2.65 23.01
C GLY A 242 -0.24 4.06 22.43
N HIS A 243 0.64 4.99 22.83
CA HIS A 243 0.66 6.36 22.31
C HIS A 243 0.72 6.40 20.78
N ILE A 244 1.65 5.66 20.16
CA ILE A 244 1.76 5.59 18.69
C ILE A 244 0.49 5.07 18.03
N ARG A 245 -0.15 4.04 18.61
CA ARG A 245 -1.41 3.50 18.09
C ARG A 245 -2.55 4.52 18.18
N TYR A 246 -2.62 5.31 19.23
CA TYR A 246 -3.59 6.40 19.35
C TYR A 246 -3.30 7.55 18.37
N MET A 247 -2.03 7.88 18.14
CA MET A 247 -1.63 8.85 17.13
C MET A 247 -2.05 8.38 15.73
N TYR A 248 -1.80 7.11 15.39
CA TYR A 248 -2.25 6.52 14.14
C TYR A 248 -3.78 6.52 14.00
N ALA A 249 -4.53 6.13 15.04
CA ALA A 249 -5.99 6.18 15.04
C ALA A 249 -6.55 7.61 14.88
N SER A 250 -5.86 8.61 15.44
CA SER A 250 -6.20 10.01 15.21
C SER A 250 -6.06 10.39 13.73
N LEU A 251 -5.02 9.90 13.06
CA LEU A 251 -4.78 10.14 11.65
C LEU A 251 -5.76 9.39 10.76
N ILE A 252 -6.14 8.16 11.12
CA ILE A 252 -7.24 7.42 10.47
C ILE A 252 -8.55 8.21 10.55
N THR A 253 -8.84 8.84 11.69
CA THR A 253 -10.06 9.66 11.84
C THR A 253 -10.04 10.90 10.95
N PHE A 254 -8.86 11.48 10.73
CA PHE A 254 -8.70 12.56 9.78
C PHE A 254 -8.90 12.08 8.34
N CYS A 255 -8.29 10.95 7.96
CA CYS A 255 -8.50 10.28 6.67
C CYS A 255 -9.97 9.96 6.42
N ASP A 256 -10.68 9.45 7.44
CA ASP A 256 -12.10 9.16 7.41
C ASP A 256 -12.95 10.41 7.17
N GLN A 257 -12.64 11.52 7.84
CA GLN A 257 -13.32 12.79 7.59
C GLN A 257 -13.15 13.23 6.13
N GLN A 258 -11.96 13.07 5.55
CA GLN A 258 -11.73 13.42 4.15
C GLN A 258 -12.45 12.48 3.17
N LEU A 259 -12.52 11.17 3.46
CA LEU A 259 -13.38 10.22 2.75
C LEU A 259 -14.84 10.67 2.78
N GLY A 260 -15.29 11.13 3.95
CA GLY A 260 -16.62 11.70 4.16
C GLY A 260 -16.94 12.78 3.13
N ARG A 261 -16.03 13.72 2.92
CA ARG A 261 -16.22 14.80 1.93
C ARG A 261 -16.38 14.28 0.49
N VAL A 262 -15.65 13.23 0.10
CA VAL A 262 -15.77 12.61 -1.24
C VAL A 262 -17.13 11.94 -1.39
N LEU A 263 -17.52 11.13 -0.41
CA LEU A 263 -18.81 10.44 -0.40
C LEU A 263 -20.00 11.44 -0.35
N ASP A 264 -19.85 12.56 0.34
CA ASP A 264 -20.85 13.64 0.34
C ASP A 264 -20.98 14.28 -1.06
N ALA A 265 -19.87 14.48 -1.78
CA ALA A 265 -19.91 14.96 -3.16
C ALA A 265 -20.55 13.94 -4.11
N PHE A 266 -20.37 12.63 -3.86
CA PHE A 266 -21.08 11.58 -4.59
C PHE A 266 -22.60 11.67 -4.39
N ASP A 267 -23.04 11.87 -3.14
CA ASP A 267 -24.45 12.05 -2.81
C ASP A 267 -25.02 13.35 -3.41
N GLU A 268 -24.31 14.48 -3.29
CA GLU A 268 -24.76 15.80 -3.75
C GLU A 268 -24.87 15.89 -5.28
N HIS A 269 -23.99 15.20 -6.01
CA HIS A 269 -23.89 15.31 -7.47
C HIS A 269 -24.40 14.08 -8.22
N ASN A 270 -25.09 13.17 -7.53
CA ASN A 270 -25.62 11.91 -8.08
C ASN A 270 -24.53 11.10 -8.81
N LEU A 271 -23.30 11.10 -8.30
CA LEU A 271 -22.18 10.41 -8.94
C LEU A 271 -22.34 8.89 -8.87
N TRP A 272 -23.09 8.38 -7.89
CA TRP A 272 -23.39 6.95 -7.79
C TRP A 272 -24.05 6.37 -9.06
N GLU A 273 -24.72 7.18 -9.88
CA GLU A 273 -25.41 6.67 -11.08
C GLU A 273 -24.46 6.18 -12.18
N ASP A 274 -23.23 6.72 -12.25
CA ASP A 274 -22.34 6.54 -13.42
C ASP A 274 -20.84 6.66 -13.09
N THR A 275 -20.49 6.80 -11.81
CA THR A 275 -19.11 6.96 -11.34
C THR A 275 -18.67 5.74 -10.54
N MET A 276 -17.64 5.04 -11.03
CA MET A 276 -16.94 4.00 -10.28
C MET A 276 -16.15 4.65 -9.14
N LEU A 277 -16.22 4.07 -7.94
CA LEU A 277 -15.44 4.48 -6.77
C LEU A 277 -14.58 3.32 -6.30
N ILE A 278 -13.28 3.54 -6.21
CA ILE A 278 -12.32 2.59 -5.62
C ILE A 278 -11.65 3.26 -4.43
N VAL A 279 -11.56 2.57 -3.30
CA VAL A 279 -10.81 3.02 -2.12
C VAL A 279 -9.82 1.93 -1.72
N ASN A 280 -8.53 2.27 -1.68
CA ASN A 280 -7.46 1.31 -1.47
C ASN A 280 -6.25 1.92 -0.74
N THR A 281 -5.24 1.07 -0.53
CA THR A 281 -3.89 1.43 -0.07
C THR A 281 -2.82 0.66 -0.85
N ASP A 282 -1.56 0.98 -0.61
CA ASP A 282 -0.38 0.32 -1.18
C ASP A 282 0.22 -0.76 -0.27
N HIS A 283 0.24 -0.54 1.04
CA HIS A 283 0.67 -1.50 2.07
C HIS A 283 0.12 -1.11 3.45
N GLY A 284 0.41 -1.94 4.46
CA GLY A 284 0.19 -1.63 5.87
C GLY A 284 1.48 -1.30 6.64
N PHE A 285 1.48 -1.51 7.95
CA PHE A 285 2.52 -1.07 8.87
C PHE A 285 2.46 -1.85 10.20
N LEU A 286 3.61 -2.14 10.80
CA LEU A 286 3.70 -2.66 12.16
C LEU A 286 3.78 -1.52 13.17
N MET A 287 2.85 -1.51 14.12
CA MET A 287 2.75 -0.59 15.24
C MET A 287 2.99 -1.32 16.58
N GLY A 288 4.00 -2.19 16.58
CA GLY A 288 4.41 -2.99 17.74
C GLY A 288 3.95 -4.45 17.67
N GLU A 289 3.16 -4.83 16.65
CA GLU A 289 2.92 -6.23 16.36
C GLU A 289 4.26 -6.94 16.07
N HIS A 290 4.36 -8.20 16.51
CA HIS A 290 5.58 -9.00 16.41
C HIS A 290 6.81 -8.39 17.10
N ASP A 291 6.64 -7.44 18.04
CA ASP A 291 7.72 -6.64 18.65
C ASP A 291 8.50 -5.80 17.64
N TRP A 292 7.83 -5.38 16.56
CA TRP A 292 8.45 -4.62 15.49
C TRP A 292 7.70 -3.33 15.15
N TRP A 293 8.48 -2.35 14.73
CA TRP A 293 7.98 -1.13 14.10
C TRP A 293 8.14 -1.19 12.59
N ALA A 294 7.24 -0.46 11.93
CA ALA A 294 7.31 -0.05 10.55
C ALA A 294 7.12 -1.15 9.52
N LYS A 295 7.69 -0.95 8.34
CA LYS A 295 7.45 -1.72 7.13
C LYS A 295 8.78 -2.09 6.48
N VAL A 296 8.82 -3.20 5.75
CA VAL A 296 9.97 -3.58 4.91
C VAL A 296 11.28 -3.89 5.68
N VAL A 297 11.20 -4.23 6.98
CA VAL A 297 12.38 -4.54 7.82
C VAL A 297 12.43 -5.99 8.33
N THR A 298 11.26 -6.58 8.54
CA THR A 298 11.00 -7.89 9.19
C THR A 298 10.06 -8.67 8.27
N PRO A 299 9.80 -9.99 8.45
CA PRO A 299 8.93 -10.73 7.54
C PRO A 299 7.65 -9.97 7.18
N PHE A 300 7.20 -10.14 5.94
CA PHE A 300 6.09 -9.39 5.40
C PHE A 300 4.75 -9.93 5.90
N PHE A 301 4.48 -9.76 7.20
CA PHE A 301 3.29 -10.22 7.90
C PHE A 301 2.00 -9.60 7.35
N GLN A 302 0.85 -10.16 7.73
CA GLN A 302 -0.49 -9.76 7.31
C GLN A 302 -0.77 -8.28 7.60
N GLU A 303 -0.25 -7.73 8.69
CA GLU A 303 -0.34 -6.31 9.04
C GLU A 303 0.27 -5.39 7.99
N ILE A 304 1.24 -5.89 7.22
CA ILE A 304 1.89 -5.18 6.11
C ILE A 304 1.25 -5.55 4.77
N ALA A 305 0.98 -6.85 4.56
CA ALA A 305 0.67 -7.40 3.24
C ALA A 305 -0.82 -7.55 2.92
N HIS A 306 -1.69 -7.65 3.94
CA HIS A 306 -3.13 -7.84 3.79
C HIS A 306 -3.86 -6.55 4.08
N ILE A 307 -4.33 -5.92 3.01
CA ILE A 307 -4.67 -4.51 3.00
C ILE A 307 -6.18 -4.30 2.75
N PRO A 308 -6.75 -3.20 3.28
CA PRO A 308 -8.17 -2.91 3.08
C PRO A 308 -8.47 -2.49 1.63
N PHE A 309 -9.65 -2.86 1.13
CA PHE A 309 -10.08 -2.53 -0.24
C PHE A 309 -11.61 -2.51 -0.39
N TRP A 310 -12.10 -1.44 -1.01
CA TRP A 310 -13.50 -1.27 -1.37
C TRP A 310 -13.65 -0.82 -2.81
N ALA A 311 -14.70 -1.31 -3.47
CA ALA A 311 -15.04 -0.90 -4.82
C ALA A 311 -16.56 -0.83 -5.02
N TYR A 312 -17.01 0.22 -5.69
CA TYR A 312 -18.37 0.41 -6.18
C TYR A 312 -18.31 0.57 -7.70
N ASP A 313 -19.13 -0.19 -8.43
CA ASP A 313 -19.22 -0.12 -9.88
C ASP A 313 -20.68 0.22 -10.30
N PRO A 314 -20.92 1.37 -10.95
CA PRO A 314 -22.26 1.80 -11.34
C PRO A 314 -22.89 0.89 -12.41
N ARG A 315 -22.12 0.00 -13.06
CA ARG A 315 -22.66 -1.05 -13.95
C ARG A 315 -23.48 -2.09 -13.18
N ASN A 316 -23.32 -2.19 -11.86
CA ASN A 316 -24.13 -3.04 -10.98
C ASN A 316 -24.45 -2.33 -9.64
N PRO A 317 -25.37 -1.34 -9.65
CA PRO A 317 -25.62 -0.46 -8.51
C PRO A 317 -26.26 -1.16 -7.31
N GLU A 318 -26.86 -2.33 -7.50
CA GLU A 318 -27.49 -3.11 -6.43
C GLU A 318 -26.45 -3.87 -5.58
N ASN A 319 -25.21 -4.00 -6.08
CA ASN A 319 -24.17 -4.79 -5.45
C ASN A 319 -23.37 -3.96 -4.43
N ILE A 320 -24.04 -3.56 -3.37
CA ILE A 320 -23.52 -2.75 -2.27
C ILE A 320 -23.76 -3.44 -0.94
N ASN A 321 -23.00 -3.07 0.10
CA ASN A 321 -23.09 -3.70 1.42
C ASN A 321 -22.85 -5.22 1.34
N GLN A 322 -21.82 -5.58 0.58
CA GLN A 322 -21.44 -6.97 0.29
C GLN A 322 -19.96 -7.20 0.61
N GLU A 323 -19.64 -8.40 1.08
CA GLU A 323 -18.27 -8.85 1.27
C GLU A 323 -17.89 -9.89 0.21
N ARG A 324 -16.61 -9.89 -0.20
CA ARG A 324 -16.05 -10.82 -1.19
C ARG A 324 -14.78 -11.47 -0.70
N ASN A 325 -14.64 -12.77 -0.93
CA ASN A 325 -13.47 -13.55 -0.53
C ASN A 325 -12.53 -13.85 -1.70
N ALA A 326 -12.92 -13.53 -2.94
CA ALA A 326 -12.04 -13.62 -4.09
C ALA A 326 -10.69 -12.93 -3.81
N LEU A 327 -9.60 -13.64 -4.13
CA LEU A 327 -8.24 -13.15 -3.93
C LEU A 327 -7.91 -12.10 -5.01
N VAL A 328 -7.62 -10.87 -4.58
CA VAL A 328 -7.37 -9.72 -5.47
C VAL A 328 -6.11 -8.97 -5.01
N GLN A 329 -5.44 -8.26 -5.92
CA GLN A 329 -4.25 -7.47 -5.60
C GLN A 329 -4.23 -6.09 -6.27
N THR A 330 -3.30 -5.25 -5.84
CA THR A 330 -2.98 -3.94 -6.44
C THR A 330 -2.74 -3.98 -7.96
N ILE A 331 -2.21 -5.09 -8.50
CA ILE A 331 -2.05 -5.26 -9.96
C ILE A 331 -3.38 -5.31 -10.72
N ASP A 332 -4.50 -5.59 -10.04
CA ASP A 332 -5.83 -5.68 -10.65
C ASP A 332 -6.48 -4.30 -10.88
N LEU A 333 -5.93 -3.23 -10.31
CA LEU A 333 -6.51 -1.88 -10.39
C LEU A 333 -6.46 -1.31 -11.82
N ALA A 334 -5.28 -1.30 -12.45
CA ALA A 334 -5.12 -0.84 -13.83
C ALA A 334 -6.08 -1.53 -14.81
N PRO A 335 -6.13 -2.87 -14.89
CA PRO A 335 -7.03 -3.55 -15.83
C PRO A 335 -8.52 -3.35 -15.48
N THR A 336 -8.88 -3.24 -14.20
CA THR A 336 -10.26 -2.91 -13.80
C THR A 336 -10.69 -1.54 -14.30
N ILE A 337 -9.82 -0.54 -14.19
CA ILE A 337 -10.12 0.83 -14.64
C ILE A 337 -10.21 0.88 -16.16
N LEU A 338 -9.28 0.23 -16.88
CA LEU A 338 -9.35 0.16 -18.34
C LEU A 338 -10.62 -0.54 -18.84
N ASP A 339 -10.98 -1.67 -18.21
CA ASP A 339 -12.21 -2.41 -18.52
C ASP A 339 -13.47 -1.56 -18.30
N PHE A 340 -13.53 -0.80 -17.19
CA PHE A 340 -14.65 0.09 -16.93
C PHE A 340 -14.88 1.11 -18.05
N PHE A 341 -13.81 1.63 -18.64
CA PHE A 341 -13.84 2.56 -19.79
C PHE A 341 -13.93 1.87 -21.17
N ASP A 342 -14.20 0.56 -21.23
CA ASP A 342 -14.20 -0.26 -22.46
C ASP A 342 -12.87 -0.21 -23.25
N ILE A 343 -11.75 0.00 -22.58
CA ILE A 343 -10.42 0.06 -23.20
C ILE A 343 -9.77 -1.32 -23.09
N SER A 344 -9.28 -1.83 -24.23
CA SER A 344 -8.58 -3.12 -24.27
C SER A 344 -7.33 -3.13 -23.39
N LEU A 345 -7.16 -4.21 -22.63
CA LEU A 345 -5.98 -4.44 -21.81
C LEU A 345 -4.75 -4.68 -22.70
N THR A 346 -3.57 -4.28 -22.21
CA THR A 346 -2.31 -4.62 -22.91
C THR A 346 -1.93 -6.08 -22.62
N GLU A 347 -1.19 -6.70 -23.54
CA GLU A 347 -0.75 -8.10 -23.38
C GLU A 347 0.23 -8.31 -22.21
N ASP A 348 0.81 -7.22 -21.68
CA ASP A 348 1.79 -7.22 -20.60
C ASP A 348 1.15 -7.17 -19.20
N MET A 349 -0.13 -6.80 -19.12
CA MET A 349 -0.89 -6.74 -17.87
C MET A 349 -1.17 -8.15 -17.34
N GLN A 350 -0.81 -8.37 -16.08
CA GLN A 350 -1.04 -9.63 -15.38
C GLN A 350 -2.27 -9.60 -14.49
N GLY A 351 -2.61 -8.41 -13.99
CA GLY A 351 -3.85 -8.19 -13.27
C GLY A 351 -5.05 -8.45 -14.16
N LYS A 352 -6.21 -8.61 -13.53
CA LYS A 352 -7.47 -8.92 -14.17
C LYS A 352 -8.55 -7.94 -13.71
N PRO A 353 -9.51 -7.58 -14.58
CA PRO A 353 -10.68 -6.83 -14.16
C PRO A 353 -11.44 -7.56 -13.05
N ILE A 354 -11.85 -6.84 -12.01
CA ILE A 354 -12.50 -7.43 -10.83
C ILE A 354 -14.02 -7.38 -10.88
N PHE A 355 -14.64 -7.00 -12.00
CA PHE A 355 -16.10 -6.86 -12.11
C PHE A 355 -16.84 -8.15 -11.70
N ASP A 356 -16.44 -9.30 -12.24
CA ASP A 356 -17.03 -10.58 -11.87
C ASP A 356 -16.74 -10.96 -10.40
N SER A 357 -15.58 -10.60 -9.86
CA SER A 357 -15.27 -10.82 -8.45
C SER A 357 -16.13 -9.94 -7.54
N MET A 358 -16.42 -8.70 -7.94
CA MET A 358 -17.35 -7.84 -7.22
C MET A 358 -18.77 -8.42 -7.25
N THR A 359 -19.25 -8.86 -8.41
CA THR A 359 -20.66 -9.23 -8.60
C THR A 359 -20.99 -10.66 -8.15
N GLU A 360 -20.09 -11.61 -8.39
CA GLU A 360 -20.33 -13.05 -8.19
C GLU A 360 -19.34 -13.72 -7.22
N ASP A 361 -18.42 -12.98 -6.62
CA ASP A 361 -17.28 -13.54 -5.84
C ASP A 361 -16.42 -14.52 -6.65
N LYS A 362 -16.37 -14.32 -7.97
CA LYS A 362 -15.64 -15.19 -8.89
C LYS A 362 -14.14 -15.13 -8.65
N GLU A 363 -13.52 -16.30 -8.55
CA GLU A 363 -12.07 -16.46 -8.46
C GLU A 363 -11.39 -15.96 -9.76
N ILE A 364 -10.47 -15.01 -9.61
CA ILE A 364 -9.64 -14.51 -10.74
C ILE A 364 -8.19 -15.01 -10.68
N ARG A 365 -7.74 -15.50 -9.52
CA ARG A 365 -6.38 -16.03 -9.32
C ARG A 365 -6.39 -17.09 -8.22
N LYS A 366 -5.47 -18.05 -8.32
CA LYS A 366 -5.24 -19.08 -7.29
C LYS A 366 -4.23 -18.66 -6.23
N ALA A 367 -3.39 -17.69 -6.56
CA ALA A 367 -2.32 -17.24 -5.68
C ALA A 367 -1.99 -15.76 -5.93
N SER A 368 -1.51 -15.12 -4.88
CA SER A 368 -1.01 -13.76 -4.87
C SER A 368 0.47 -13.75 -4.56
N LEU A 369 1.27 -13.13 -5.42
CA LEU A 369 2.72 -12.96 -5.23
C LEU A 369 3.00 -11.54 -4.69
N TYR A 370 3.91 -11.41 -3.74
CA TYR A 370 4.31 -10.11 -3.22
C TYR A 370 5.72 -10.09 -2.63
N GLY A 371 6.30 -8.89 -2.52
CA GLY A 371 7.62 -8.72 -1.91
C GLY A 371 8.31 -7.40 -2.24
N VAL A 372 9.61 -7.37 -1.95
CA VAL A 372 10.50 -6.22 -2.17
C VAL A 372 11.76 -6.72 -2.88
N MET A 373 12.35 -5.89 -3.74
CA MET A 373 13.62 -6.23 -4.40
C MET A 373 14.69 -6.60 -3.38
N GLY A 374 15.30 -7.78 -3.56
CA GLY A 374 16.30 -8.32 -2.63
C GLY A 374 15.74 -8.75 -1.27
N GLY A 375 14.42 -8.72 -1.03
CA GLY A 375 13.77 -9.26 0.16
C GLY A 375 13.35 -10.72 0.01
N GLN A 376 12.48 -11.18 0.92
CA GLN A 376 11.71 -12.40 0.72
C GLN A 376 10.81 -12.26 -0.51
N VAL A 377 10.59 -13.37 -1.21
CA VAL A 377 9.50 -13.51 -2.17
C VAL A 377 8.41 -14.30 -1.48
N ASN A 378 7.19 -13.77 -1.47
CA ASN A 378 6.09 -14.36 -0.72
C ASN A 378 4.94 -14.73 -1.63
N VAL A 379 4.23 -15.80 -1.28
CA VAL A 379 3.02 -16.23 -1.97
C VAL A 379 1.92 -16.59 -0.97
N THR A 380 0.68 -16.29 -1.30
CA THR A 380 -0.51 -16.74 -0.57
C THR A 380 -1.58 -17.27 -1.50
N ASP A 381 -2.33 -18.28 -1.07
CA ASP A 381 -3.55 -18.77 -1.73
C ASP A 381 -4.84 -18.34 -0.98
N GLY A 382 -4.72 -17.45 0.00
CA GLY A 382 -5.81 -16.99 0.86
C GLY A 382 -5.99 -17.80 2.16
N GLN A 383 -5.40 -19.01 2.24
CA GLN A 383 -5.32 -19.77 3.49
C GLN A 383 -3.90 -19.78 4.04
N TYR A 384 -2.92 -20.12 3.20
CA TYR A 384 -1.52 -20.22 3.61
C TYR A 384 -0.72 -19.02 3.13
N VAL A 385 0.29 -18.65 3.89
CA VAL A 385 1.31 -17.67 3.49
C VAL A 385 2.68 -18.33 3.58
N TYR A 386 3.41 -18.34 2.47
CA TYR A 386 4.78 -18.83 2.41
C TYR A 386 5.72 -17.70 2.04
N MET A 387 6.72 -17.44 2.87
CA MET A 387 7.71 -16.37 2.74
C MET A 387 9.08 -16.99 2.50
N ARG A 388 9.59 -16.92 1.27
CA ARG A 388 10.86 -17.53 0.89
C ARG A 388 12.00 -16.50 0.93
N ALA A 389 12.97 -16.74 1.80
CA ALA A 389 14.18 -15.93 1.88
C ALA A 389 15.29 -16.40 0.92
N ASN A 390 16.35 -15.61 0.82
CA ASN A 390 17.57 -15.98 0.09
C ASN A 390 18.31 -17.15 0.75
N THR A 391 18.91 -18.00 -0.08
CA THR A 391 19.76 -19.12 0.37
C THR A 391 21.25 -18.80 0.29
N THR A 392 21.63 -17.69 -0.34
CA THR A 392 23.03 -17.22 -0.40
C THR A 392 23.32 -16.25 0.74
N GLU A 393 24.51 -16.35 1.34
CA GLU A 393 24.90 -15.59 2.53
C GLU A 393 24.91 -14.07 2.29
N ASP A 394 25.29 -13.63 1.10
CA ASP A 394 25.35 -12.22 0.70
C ASP A 394 24.13 -11.75 -0.11
N ASN A 395 23.11 -12.62 -0.24
CA ASN A 395 21.86 -12.34 -0.96
C ASN A 395 22.07 -12.01 -2.45
N THR A 396 23.11 -12.59 -3.07
CA THR A 396 23.39 -12.51 -4.51
C THR A 396 23.16 -13.87 -5.20
N PRO A 397 23.05 -13.94 -6.54
CA PRO A 397 23.00 -12.86 -7.53
C PRO A 397 21.73 -11.99 -7.43
N LEU A 398 21.86 -10.69 -7.73
CA LEU A 398 20.75 -9.72 -7.74
C LEU A 398 21.07 -8.58 -8.71
N PHE A 399 20.12 -8.20 -9.57
CA PHE A 399 20.32 -7.16 -10.59
C PHE A 399 19.11 -6.25 -10.76
N ASP A 400 19.33 -4.97 -11.01
CA ASP A 400 18.31 -4.05 -11.48
C ASP A 400 18.28 -4.05 -13.01
N TYR A 401 17.12 -4.35 -13.60
CA TYR A 401 16.86 -4.23 -15.04
C TYR A 401 16.15 -2.92 -15.35
N THR A 402 16.86 -1.96 -15.96
CA THR A 402 16.33 -0.59 -16.12
C THR A 402 16.91 0.14 -17.34
N LEU A 403 16.13 1.09 -17.87
CA LEU A 403 16.60 2.14 -18.79
C LEU A 403 16.78 3.50 -18.10
N MET A 404 16.34 3.61 -16.85
CA MET A 404 16.32 4.82 -16.05
C MET A 404 17.05 4.60 -14.71
N PRO A 405 18.38 4.76 -14.69
CA PRO A 405 19.21 4.36 -13.56
C PRO A 405 19.15 5.39 -12.42
N THR A 406 18.06 5.31 -11.66
CA THR A 406 17.74 6.17 -10.52
C THR A 406 17.26 5.33 -9.35
N HIS A 407 17.82 5.59 -8.17
CA HIS A 407 17.35 5.11 -6.87
C HIS A 407 16.26 6.05 -6.33
N MET A 408 15.64 5.67 -5.21
CA MET A 408 14.60 6.48 -4.51
C MET A 408 14.90 7.99 -4.47
N LYS A 409 16.05 8.39 -3.89
CA LYS A 409 16.39 9.82 -3.65
C LYS A 409 17.60 10.33 -4.45
N LYS A 410 18.16 9.51 -5.34
CA LYS A 410 19.42 9.83 -6.05
C LYS A 410 19.52 9.08 -7.36
N ARG A 411 20.27 9.60 -8.31
CA ARG A 411 20.76 8.84 -9.48
C ARG A 411 21.72 7.72 -9.07
N PHE A 412 21.84 6.68 -9.90
CA PHE A 412 22.92 5.71 -9.77
C PHE A 412 24.27 6.43 -9.90
N SER A 413 25.25 5.99 -9.13
CA SER A 413 26.60 6.55 -9.18
C SER A 413 27.35 6.11 -10.44
N PRO A 414 28.36 6.88 -10.89
CA PRO A 414 29.23 6.45 -11.97
C PRO A 414 29.88 5.08 -11.75
N ARG A 415 30.13 4.69 -10.50
CA ARG A 415 30.69 3.37 -10.15
C ARG A 415 29.71 2.24 -10.44
N GLU A 416 28.45 2.38 -10.04
CA GLU A 416 27.41 1.38 -10.33
C GLU A 416 27.23 1.20 -11.85
N LEU A 417 27.39 2.28 -12.62
CA LEU A 417 27.27 2.28 -14.07
C LEU A 417 28.54 1.87 -14.83
N GLN A 418 29.62 1.47 -14.14
CA GLN A 418 30.81 0.91 -14.79
C GLN A 418 30.71 -0.61 -14.96
N GLU A 419 29.85 -1.28 -14.20
CA GLU A 419 29.77 -2.75 -14.10
C GLU A 419 28.44 -3.33 -14.61
N TRP A 420 27.78 -2.69 -15.58
CA TRP A 420 26.50 -3.16 -16.13
C TRP A 420 26.68 -3.97 -17.42
N GLU A 421 25.73 -4.87 -17.69
CA GLU A 421 25.66 -5.63 -18.93
C GLU A 421 24.41 -5.28 -19.75
N ARG A 422 24.56 -5.27 -21.08
CA ARG A 422 23.44 -5.06 -22.00
C ARG A 422 22.75 -6.40 -22.28
N VAL A 423 21.48 -6.51 -21.89
CA VAL A 423 20.65 -7.71 -22.09
C VAL A 423 19.44 -7.43 -22.98
N GLU A 424 18.85 -8.46 -23.58
CA GLU A 424 17.68 -8.30 -24.47
C GLU A 424 16.40 -7.84 -23.73
N GLY A 425 16.36 -7.93 -22.40
CA GLY A 425 15.19 -7.61 -21.59
C GLY A 425 14.14 -8.73 -21.59
N PHE A 426 13.01 -8.46 -20.94
CA PHE A 426 11.89 -9.38 -20.81
C PHE A 426 10.79 -9.06 -21.85
N GLY A 427 9.81 -9.94 -22.03
CA GLY A 427 8.72 -9.79 -23.00
C GLY A 427 7.99 -8.45 -22.85
N PHE A 428 7.64 -8.09 -21.61
CA PHE A 428 6.96 -6.83 -21.28
C PHE A 428 7.80 -5.56 -21.53
N MET A 429 9.10 -5.72 -21.80
CA MET A 429 10.00 -4.62 -22.18
C MET A 429 9.95 -4.34 -23.69
N LYS A 430 9.07 -5.01 -24.44
CA LYS A 430 8.75 -4.71 -25.84
C LYS A 430 9.98 -4.72 -26.76
N GLY A 431 10.92 -5.64 -26.51
CA GLY A 431 12.17 -5.76 -27.26
C GLY A 431 13.22 -4.68 -26.96
N CYS A 432 12.99 -3.84 -25.95
CA CYS A 432 14.00 -2.87 -25.50
C CYS A 432 15.13 -3.60 -24.79
N LYS A 433 16.36 -3.44 -25.30
CA LYS A 433 17.55 -3.88 -24.56
C LYS A 433 17.77 -2.99 -23.36
N VAL A 434 17.95 -3.56 -22.18
CA VAL A 434 18.06 -2.83 -20.92
C VAL A 434 19.44 -2.99 -20.29
N MET A 435 19.74 -2.13 -19.31
CA MET A 435 20.90 -2.33 -18.45
C MET A 435 20.53 -3.37 -17.40
N GLN A 436 21.33 -4.41 -17.29
CA GLN A 436 21.38 -5.30 -16.13
C GLN A 436 22.50 -4.77 -15.22
N ILE A 437 22.12 -4.10 -14.14
CA ILE A 437 23.07 -3.46 -13.22
C ILE A 437 23.18 -4.33 -11.96
N PRO A 438 24.37 -4.82 -11.58
CA PRO A 438 24.55 -5.51 -10.32
C PRO A 438 24.07 -4.65 -9.16
N THR A 439 23.17 -5.20 -8.36
CA THR A 439 22.63 -4.52 -7.18
C THR A 439 22.85 -5.39 -5.96
N ARG A 440 22.81 -4.78 -4.79
CA ARG A 440 23.04 -5.48 -3.52
C ARG A 440 22.08 -4.97 -2.48
N THR A 441 21.47 -5.89 -1.76
CA THR A 441 20.85 -5.57 -0.48
C THR A 441 21.94 -5.02 0.44
N PRO A 442 21.75 -3.90 1.15
CA PRO A 442 22.74 -3.43 2.11
C PRO A 442 23.00 -4.45 3.23
N PRO A 443 24.26 -4.64 3.71
CA PRO A 443 24.62 -5.62 4.75
C PRO A 443 23.74 -5.61 6.00
N VAL A 444 23.31 -4.43 6.43
CA VAL A 444 22.44 -4.26 7.58
C VAL A 444 21.10 -5.01 7.45
N PHE A 445 20.61 -5.20 6.22
CA PHE A 445 19.31 -5.84 5.95
C PHE A 445 19.36 -7.35 5.72
N TYR A 446 20.55 -7.96 5.65
CA TYR A 446 20.68 -9.42 5.53
C TYR A 446 21.62 -10.04 6.57
N SER A 447 22.31 -9.23 7.38
CA SER A 447 23.14 -9.72 8.48
C SER A 447 22.27 -10.23 9.63
N LYS A 448 22.58 -11.44 10.09
CA LYS A 448 21.96 -12.06 11.28
C LYS A 448 22.40 -11.42 12.60
N ASP A 449 23.46 -10.60 12.59
CA ASP A 449 24.09 -10.03 13.79
C ASP A 449 23.47 -8.69 14.23
N ASN A 450 22.42 -8.24 13.53
CA ASN A 450 21.74 -7.00 13.87
C ASN A 450 20.22 -7.13 13.72
N PRO A 451 19.42 -6.34 14.47
CA PRO A 451 17.96 -6.40 14.40
C PRO A 451 17.43 -6.30 12.97
N MET A 452 17.87 -5.32 12.17
CA MET A 452 17.30 -5.01 10.85
C MET A 452 17.47 -6.11 9.79
N GLY A 453 18.36 -7.07 10.01
CA GLY A 453 18.50 -8.26 9.16
C GLY A 453 17.91 -9.54 9.77
N LYS A 454 17.75 -9.57 11.10
CA LYS A 454 17.13 -10.67 11.85
C LYS A 454 15.67 -10.83 11.42
N GLY A 455 15.25 -12.06 11.10
CA GLY A 455 13.91 -12.35 10.57
C GLY A 455 13.73 -12.07 9.08
N ARG A 456 14.37 -11.05 8.50
CA ARG A 456 14.25 -10.74 7.06
C ARG A 456 14.82 -11.84 6.15
N THR A 457 15.73 -12.66 6.67
CA THR A 457 16.29 -13.83 5.98
C THR A 457 15.61 -15.15 6.37
N ALA A 458 14.52 -15.11 7.12
CA ALA A 458 13.81 -16.31 7.57
C ALA A 458 12.93 -16.88 6.45
N THR A 459 12.92 -18.21 6.27
CA THR A 459 11.87 -18.85 5.46
C THR A 459 10.75 -19.32 6.39
N LEU A 460 9.52 -18.83 6.18
CA LEU A 460 8.38 -19.03 7.07
C LEU A 460 7.15 -19.50 6.30
N LEU A 461 6.31 -20.28 6.97
CA LEU A 461 5.02 -20.77 6.46
C LEU A 461 3.96 -20.62 7.56
N PHE A 462 2.79 -20.10 7.24
CA PHE A 462 1.68 -19.93 8.19
C PHE A 462 0.36 -20.38 7.55
N ASP A 463 -0.55 -20.92 8.36
CA ASP A 463 -2.00 -20.98 8.05
C ASP A 463 -2.65 -19.74 8.67
N VAL A 464 -2.99 -18.75 7.86
CA VAL A 464 -3.51 -17.47 8.34
C VAL A 464 -5.01 -17.49 8.65
N GLN A 465 -5.70 -18.60 8.36
CA GLN A 465 -7.07 -18.81 8.84
C GLN A 465 -7.05 -19.38 10.25
N ALA A 466 -6.14 -20.31 10.54
CA ALA A 466 -5.96 -20.89 11.87
C ALA A 466 -5.13 -20.01 12.82
N ASP A 467 -4.19 -19.23 12.28
CA ASP A 467 -3.30 -18.31 13.00
C ASP A 467 -3.22 -16.94 12.29
N PRO A 468 -4.28 -16.11 12.35
CA PRO A 468 -4.32 -14.81 11.68
C PRO A 468 -3.21 -13.85 12.12
N GLY A 469 -2.71 -14.00 13.34
CA GLY A 469 -1.62 -13.19 13.89
C GLY A 469 -0.22 -13.74 13.64
N GLN A 470 -0.08 -14.81 12.83
CA GLN A 470 1.21 -15.37 12.38
C GLN A 470 2.23 -15.59 13.51
N THR A 471 1.76 -16.19 14.61
CA THR A 471 2.55 -16.48 15.81
C THR A 471 3.16 -17.88 15.83
N LYS A 472 2.67 -18.80 14.98
CA LYS A 472 3.06 -20.21 14.98
C LYS A 472 3.38 -20.67 13.56
N PRO A 473 4.65 -20.54 13.13
CA PRO A 473 5.06 -21.03 11.83
C PRO A 473 4.89 -22.56 11.75
N LEU A 474 4.46 -23.02 10.58
CA LEU A 474 4.32 -24.43 10.22
C LEU A 474 5.63 -24.97 9.64
N ASP A 475 5.83 -26.28 9.79
CA ASP A 475 6.94 -27.02 9.16
C ASP A 475 6.44 -28.14 8.23
N ASP A 476 5.19 -28.08 7.79
CA ASP A 476 4.56 -29.12 6.97
C ASP A 476 5.12 -29.13 5.54
N GLN A 477 5.74 -30.26 5.16
CA GLN A 477 6.40 -30.42 3.87
C GLN A 477 5.42 -30.49 2.69
N GLU A 478 4.22 -31.05 2.87
CA GLU A 478 3.25 -31.15 1.78
C GLU A 478 2.66 -29.76 1.47
N ILE A 479 2.39 -28.97 2.51
CA ILE A 479 1.98 -27.57 2.36
C ILE A 479 3.12 -26.75 1.75
N GLU A 480 4.37 -26.93 2.21
CA GLU A 480 5.53 -26.24 1.63
C GLU A 480 5.69 -26.54 0.13
N ILE A 481 5.55 -27.80 -0.29
CA ILE A 481 5.60 -28.20 -1.71
C ILE A 481 4.50 -27.51 -2.52
N HIS A 482 3.27 -27.48 -1.99
CA HIS A 482 2.14 -26.78 -2.63
C HIS A 482 2.43 -25.29 -2.80
N MET A 483 2.90 -24.63 -1.75
CA MET A 483 3.20 -23.20 -1.78
C MET A 483 4.40 -22.87 -2.69
N ILE A 484 5.44 -23.71 -2.73
CA ILE A 484 6.54 -23.57 -3.69
C ILE A 484 6.03 -23.70 -5.13
N LYS A 485 5.10 -24.62 -5.41
CA LYS A 485 4.49 -24.76 -6.75
C LYS A 485 3.74 -23.50 -7.16
N LEU A 486 3.00 -22.87 -6.25
CA LEU A 486 2.33 -21.60 -6.52
C LEU A 486 3.33 -20.47 -6.75
N MET A 487 4.34 -20.34 -5.89
CA MET A 487 5.38 -19.31 -6.00
C MET A 487 6.12 -19.38 -7.34
N ILE A 488 6.64 -20.55 -7.71
CA ILE A 488 7.38 -20.74 -8.97
C ILE A 488 6.49 -20.41 -10.16
N ARG A 489 5.20 -20.76 -10.12
CA ARG A 489 4.27 -20.45 -11.20
C ARG A 489 4.03 -18.95 -11.33
N GLU A 490 3.76 -18.23 -10.25
CA GLU A 490 3.57 -16.77 -10.31
C GLU A 490 4.87 -16.04 -10.69
N MET A 491 6.03 -16.50 -10.20
CA MET A 491 7.34 -16.01 -10.64
C MET A 491 7.52 -16.20 -12.15
N ALA A 492 7.22 -17.38 -12.68
CA ALA A 492 7.33 -17.66 -14.11
C ALA A 492 6.34 -16.84 -14.94
N ARG A 493 5.08 -16.69 -14.50
CA ARG A 493 4.10 -15.79 -15.15
C ARG A 493 4.63 -14.37 -15.21
N ASN A 494 5.28 -13.91 -14.14
CA ASN A 494 5.96 -12.62 -14.05
C ASN A 494 7.33 -12.59 -14.74
N GLU A 495 7.67 -13.56 -15.60
CA GLU A 495 8.95 -13.55 -16.33
C GLU A 495 10.14 -13.30 -15.39
N CYS A 496 10.12 -13.96 -14.22
CA CYS A 496 11.11 -13.75 -13.17
C CYS A 496 12.52 -14.07 -13.71
N PRO A 497 13.53 -13.20 -13.46
CA PRO A 497 14.90 -13.45 -13.88
C PRO A 497 15.48 -14.74 -13.26
N SER A 498 16.30 -15.48 -14.02
CA SER A 498 16.89 -16.76 -13.58
C SER A 498 17.69 -16.64 -12.27
N GLU A 499 18.36 -15.51 -12.04
CA GLU A 499 19.12 -15.25 -10.82
C GLU A 499 18.26 -15.23 -9.55
N GLN A 500 16.97 -14.90 -9.64
CA GLN A 500 16.09 -14.91 -8.47
C GLN A 500 15.83 -16.35 -8.01
N TYR A 501 15.67 -17.29 -8.95
CA TYR A 501 15.55 -18.72 -8.62
C TYR A 501 16.82 -19.22 -7.92
N VAL A 502 18.00 -18.81 -8.41
CA VAL A 502 19.29 -19.13 -7.77
C VAL A 502 19.37 -18.52 -6.37
N ARG A 503 19.07 -17.23 -6.23
CA ARG A 503 19.09 -16.50 -4.95
C ARG A 503 18.19 -17.15 -3.90
N LEU A 504 17.02 -17.63 -4.31
CA LEU A 504 16.01 -18.25 -3.45
C LEU A 504 16.20 -19.76 -3.29
N GLY A 505 17.14 -20.38 -4.00
CA GLY A 505 17.32 -21.83 -4.00
C GLY A 505 16.07 -22.59 -4.47
N LEU A 506 15.40 -22.07 -5.50
CA LEU A 506 14.21 -22.66 -6.13
C LEU A 506 14.57 -23.21 -7.51
N PRO A 507 13.97 -24.32 -7.97
CA PRO A 507 14.12 -24.75 -9.34
C PRO A 507 13.38 -23.80 -10.29
N GLU A 508 14.03 -23.44 -11.38
CA GLU A 508 13.47 -22.56 -12.42
C GLU A 508 12.45 -23.30 -13.29
N ALA A 509 11.29 -22.69 -13.51
CA ALA A 509 10.30 -23.14 -14.47
C ALA A 509 10.65 -22.66 -15.89
N VAL A 510 10.29 -23.46 -16.90
CA VAL A 510 10.56 -23.12 -18.29
C VAL A 510 9.33 -22.45 -18.89
N ARG A 511 9.51 -21.27 -19.49
CA ARG A 511 8.45 -20.64 -20.29
C ARG A 511 8.49 -21.15 -21.72
N LEU A 512 7.35 -21.66 -22.18
CA LEU A 512 7.17 -22.25 -23.52
C LEU A 512 6.73 -21.23 -24.57
N GLY A 513 6.23 -20.08 -24.15
CA GLY A 513 5.67 -19.07 -25.05
C GLY A 513 5.39 -17.71 -24.37
N LYS A 514 4.69 -16.85 -25.10
CA LYS A 514 4.25 -15.52 -24.63
C LYS A 514 2.93 -15.63 -23.83
N GLY A 515 2.65 -14.61 -23.02
CA GLY A 515 1.43 -14.53 -22.21
C GLY A 515 1.60 -15.07 -20.80
N HIS A 516 0.48 -15.18 -20.08
CA HIS A 516 0.45 -15.45 -18.63
C HIS A 516 -0.37 -16.70 -18.25
N GLY A 517 -0.81 -17.48 -19.24
CA GLY A 517 -1.56 -18.73 -19.00
C GLY A 517 -0.72 -19.85 -18.42
N ASP A 518 -1.38 -20.85 -17.84
CA ASP A 518 -0.70 -22.04 -17.31
C ASP A 518 -0.12 -22.92 -18.41
N ASP A 519 -0.68 -22.85 -19.62
CA ASP A 519 -0.27 -23.57 -20.81
C ASP A 519 1.11 -23.14 -21.33
N VAL A 520 1.60 -21.96 -20.94
CA VAL A 520 2.92 -21.45 -21.35
C VAL A 520 4.01 -21.65 -20.30
N ILE A 521 3.73 -22.40 -19.22
CA ILE A 521 4.67 -22.64 -18.13
C ILE A 521 4.83 -24.14 -17.90
N GLU A 522 6.03 -24.66 -18.14
CA GLU A 522 6.44 -25.99 -17.75
C GLU A 522 7.05 -25.95 -16.33
N MET A 523 6.35 -26.58 -15.39
CA MET A 523 6.80 -26.65 -14.00
C MET A 523 7.98 -27.62 -13.82
N PRO A 524 8.92 -27.34 -12.88
CA PRO A 524 9.94 -28.30 -12.50
C PRO A 524 9.35 -29.62 -12.00
N SER A 525 10.14 -30.69 -12.04
CA SER A 525 9.71 -31.99 -11.51
C SER A 525 9.45 -31.93 -10.01
N ASP A 526 8.51 -32.75 -9.54
CA ASP A 526 8.15 -32.84 -8.12
C ASP A 526 9.36 -33.13 -7.22
N ASN A 527 10.33 -33.93 -7.71
CA ASN A 527 11.58 -34.20 -6.98
C ASN A 527 12.40 -32.93 -6.75
N LYS A 528 12.58 -32.08 -7.78
CA LYS A 528 13.32 -30.82 -7.64
C LYS A 528 12.62 -29.84 -6.68
N ILE A 529 11.28 -29.81 -6.72
CA ILE A 529 10.48 -28.98 -5.81
C ILE A 529 10.62 -29.48 -4.36
N LYS A 530 10.57 -30.80 -4.15
CA LYS A 530 10.79 -31.41 -2.83
C LYS A 530 12.19 -31.12 -2.28
N GLU A 531 13.22 -31.13 -3.14
CA GLU A 531 14.59 -30.77 -2.75
C GLU A 531 14.72 -29.31 -2.30
N ALA A 532 13.88 -28.42 -2.86
CA ALA A 532 13.85 -26.99 -2.54
C ALA A 532 13.16 -26.66 -1.19
N CYS A 533 12.49 -27.63 -0.57
CA CYS A 533 11.91 -27.47 0.77
C CYS A 533 13.01 -27.24 1.81
N VAL A 534 12.81 -26.31 2.74
CA VAL A 534 13.80 -25.89 3.73
C VAL A 534 13.29 -25.87 5.16
N LEU A 535 11.99 -25.90 5.40
CA LEU A 535 11.42 -25.70 6.75
C LEU A 535 11.94 -26.74 7.76
N LYS A 536 12.08 -28.00 7.34
CA LYS A 536 12.64 -29.08 8.18
C LYS A 536 14.17 -29.20 8.18
N LYS A 537 14.88 -28.36 7.42
CA LYS A 537 16.36 -28.31 7.42
C LYS A 537 16.82 -27.42 8.60
N PRO A 538 18.10 -27.53 9.05
CA PRO A 538 18.60 -26.72 10.17
C PRO A 538 18.31 -25.22 10.05
N GLN A 539 18.45 -24.65 8.84
CA GLN A 539 18.14 -23.24 8.58
C GLN A 539 16.66 -22.88 8.72
N GLY A 540 15.75 -23.82 8.41
CA GLY A 540 14.31 -23.62 8.55
C GLY A 540 13.87 -23.74 10.01
N ILE A 541 14.50 -24.65 10.77
CA ILE A 541 14.31 -24.77 12.22
C ILE A 541 14.76 -23.48 12.92
N GLU A 542 15.93 -22.93 12.55
CA GLU A 542 16.38 -21.61 13.05
C GLU A 542 15.44 -20.48 12.59
N SER A 543 14.90 -20.57 11.37
CA SER A 543 13.95 -19.56 10.87
C SER A 543 12.65 -19.54 11.66
N ALA A 544 12.22 -20.66 12.25
CA ALA A 544 10.99 -20.74 13.03
C ALA A 544 11.02 -19.84 14.28
N ASP A 545 12.21 -19.56 14.83
CA ASP A 545 12.41 -18.60 15.94
C ASP A 545 12.18 -17.13 15.50
N HIS A 546 12.02 -16.90 14.20
CA HIS A 546 11.58 -15.63 13.64
C HIS A 546 10.09 -15.59 13.31
N GLY A 547 9.37 -16.70 13.53
CA GLY A 547 7.95 -16.62 13.84
C GLY A 547 7.78 -15.89 15.16
N ALA A 548 6.71 -15.11 15.32
CA ALA A 548 6.57 -14.22 16.47
C ALA A 548 6.65 -14.98 17.82
N GLU A 549 7.61 -14.64 18.68
CA GLU A 549 7.53 -14.95 20.12
C GLU A 549 6.74 -13.86 20.85
N GLY A 550 5.49 -13.62 20.47
CA GLY A 550 4.77 -12.51 21.08
C GLY A 550 3.46 -12.21 20.40
N PHE A 551 2.38 -12.38 21.16
CA PHE A 551 1.12 -11.64 21.06
C PHE A 551 1.21 -10.37 20.17
N PRO A 552 0.23 -10.05 19.31
CA PRO A 552 -0.39 -8.75 19.50
C PRO A 552 -1.04 -8.81 20.87
N LYS A 553 -0.61 -7.99 21.85
CA LYS A 553 -1.38 -7.81 23.09
C LYS A 553 -2.68 -7.10 22.71
N MET A 554 -3.58 -7.88 22.14
CA MET A 554 -4.96 -7.62 21.79
C MET A 554 -5.74 -8.88 22.22
N PRO A 555 -6.99 -8.74 22.66
CA PRO A 555 -7.67 -7.48 22.95
C PRO A 555 -7.25 -6.93 24.31
N PHE A 556 -7.50 -5.65 24.56
CA PHE A 556 -7.57 -5.13 25.92
C PHE A 556 -8.32 -6.14 26.80
N GLN A 557 -7.73 -6.55 27.93
CA GLN A 557 -8.57 -6.72 29.11
C GLN A 557 -9.36 -5.42 29.22
N LYS A 558 -10.69 -5.49 29.27
CA LYS A 558 -11.54 -4.34 29.60
C LYS A 558 -10.87 -3.59 30.75
N VAL A 559 -10.22 -2.47 30.46
CA VAL A 559 -9.82 -1.55 31.50
C VAL A 559 -11.15 -0.92 31.88
N ALA A 560 -11.81 -1.53 32.88
CA ALA A 560 -12.94 -0.91 33.53
C ALA A 560 -12.41 0.40 34.10
N TRP A 561 -12.60 1.49 33.37
CA TRP A 561 -12.37 2.82 33.87
C TRP A 561 -13.35 3.01 35.03
N GLU A 562 -12.87 3.48 36.19
CA GLU A 562 -13.76 3.85 37.31
C GLU A 562 -14.77 4.97 36.91
N GLY A 563 -14.65 5.55 35.72
CA GLY A 563 -15.62 6.44 35.07
C GLY A 563 -16.70 5.78 34.19
N GLU A 564 -16.67 4.46 33.96
CA GLU A 564 -17.71 3.74 33.17
C GLU A 564 -19.10 3.74 33.83
N LYS A 565 -19.24 4.29 35.04
CA LYS A 565 -20.53 4.45 35.72
C LYS A 565 -21.33 5.68 35.29
N THR A 566 -20.86 6.50 34.33
CA THR A 566 -21.55 7.75 33.97
C THR A 566 -21.73 8.03 32.47
N LEU A 567 -21.53 7.07 31.57
CA LEU A 567 -21.85 7.26 30.14
C LEU A 567 -22.95 6.28 29.71
N ASP A 568 -24.19 6.60 30.08
CA ASP A 568 -25.38 6.04 29.45
C ASP A 568 -25.42 6.50 27.98
N SER A 569 -25.34 5.54 27.05
CA SER A 569 -25.53 5.70 25.60
C SER A 569 -24.44 6.50 24.85
N PRO A 570 -23.87 5.99 23.73
CA PRO A 570 -23.07 6.81 22.83
C PRO A 570 -24.00 7.70 22.00
N THR A 571 -24.65 8.69 22.63
CA THR A 571 -25.13 9.84 21.89
C THR A 571 -23.91 10.63 21.44
N PHE A 572 -23.61 10.50 20.15
CA PHE A 572 -22.71 11.39 19.41
C PHE A 572 -23.01 12.84 19.80
N PRO A 573 -21.99 13.68 20.08
CA PRO A 573 -22.22 15.10 20.03
C PRO A 573 -22.47 15.48 18.56
N ASP A 574 -23.57 16.20 18.30
CA ASP A 574 -24.00 16.65 16.96
C ASP A 574 -22.91 17.46 16.20
N ASN A 575 -21.87 17.91 16.92
CA ASN A 575 -20.76 18.71 16.42
C ASN A 575 -19.75 17.94 15.54
N LEU A 576 -19.80 16.60 15.46
CA LEU A 576 -18.97 15.81 14.54
C LEU A 576 -19.68 15.51 13.22
N LYS A 577 -20.99 15.73 13.12
CA LYS A 577 -21.72 15.56 11.85
C LYS A 577 -21.68 16.78 10.95
N LEU A 578 -21.66 17.99 11.49
CA LEU A 578 -21.59 19.22 10.70
C LEU A 578 -21.02 20.28 11.64
N ARG A 579 -19.90 20.94 11.31
CA ARG A 579 -19.58 22.21 11.98
C ARG A 579 -20.65 23.22 11.55
N PRO A 580 -21.46 23.80 12.48
CA PRO A 580 -22.36 24.89 12.12
C PRO A 580 -21.50 26.12 11.80
N GLY A 581 -21.44 26.48 10.51
CA GLY A 581 -20.65 27.63 10.05
C GLY A 581 -20.09 27.55 8.62
N TYR A 582 -20.20 26.40 7.94
CA TYR A 582 -19.81 26.28 6.54
C TYR A 582 -20.94 26.75 5.60
N LEU A 583 -20.68 27.84 4.86
CA LEU A 583 -21.57 28.37 3.83
C LEU A 583 -21.23 27.76 2.46
N PHE A 584 -21.75 26.56 2.20
CA PHE A 584 -22.05 26.14 0.83
C PHE A 584 -23.47 25.52 0.79
N SER A 585 -24.32 26.19 0.01
CA SER A 585 -25.69 25.86 -0.40
C SER A 585 -26.74 25.64 0.72
N GLN A 586 -27.40 26.73 1.13
CA GLN A 586 -28.79 26.63 1.55
C GLN A 586 -29.63 26.43 0.29
N THR A 587 -30.05 25.18 0.03
CA THR A 587 -31.15 24.92 -0.88
C THR A 587 -32.41 25.56 -0.29
N LYS A 588 -33.00 26.46 -1.06
CA LYS A 588 -34.29 27.09 -0.75
C LYS A 588 -35.34 26.00 -0.52
N GLU A 589 -36.13 26.18 0.52
CA GLU A 589 -37.31 25.40 0.86
C GLU A 589 -38.16 25.09 -0.39
N VAL A 590 -38.47 23.80 -0.57
CA VAL A 590 -39.52 23.34 -1.49
C VAL A 590 -40.86 23.66 -0.84
N PRO A 591 -41.78 24.39 -1.50
CA PRO A 591 -43.06 24.72 -0.89
C PRO A 591 -43.97 23.48 -0.82
N GLU A 592 -44.58 23.27 0.34
CA GLU A 592 -45.61 22.24 0.57
C GLU A 592 -46.79 22.44 -0.39
N LYS A 593 -47.19 21.35 -1.05
CA LYS A 593 -48.45 21.29 -1.79
C LYS A 593 -49.61 21.15 -0.79
N THR A 594 -50.45 22.17 -0.71
CA THR A 594 -51.90 22.01 -0.48
C THR A 594 -52.61 21.74 -1.78
#